data_AF-A0A9D9G160-F1
#
_entry.id   AF-A0A9D9G160-F1
#
_cell.length_a   1.000
_cell.length_b   1.000
_cell.length_c   1.000
_cell.angle_alpha   90.00
_cell.angle_beta   90.00
_cell.angle_gamma   90.00
#
_symmetry.space_group_name_H-M   'P 1'
#
loop_
_entity.id
_entity.type
_entity.pdbx_description
1 polymer ?
#
loop_
_entity_poly.entity_id
_entity_poly.type
_entity_poly.pdbx_seq_one_letter_code
_entity_poly.pdbx_strand_id
1 'polypeptide(L)'
;MQFAALLVCRLPFPALLSLAMVAFTTLLSGPAKAQTTGTEAFEAYVAALKRLGVEVSQDTIHYDKPTDTLKTDNMRMHLSGRFSSGNETSGPDTAGPAQGDGLSFALTAESPACAISGLVVRETEISAKRWNCSDDVAFSMSLSDGSYEFVSNQTISGLETTNYRAILPEAVSSESGRLLALTRFVFLASFDEQRIASLVDDWKFHAVRGDKRTLEIHSIARTDGLLARG
;
A
#
# COMPACT_ATOMS: atom_id res chain seq x y z
N MET A 1 10.01 -9.81 -25.57
CA MET A 1 10.28 -8.82 -24.50
C MET A 1 9.61 -7.50 -24.89
N GLN A 2 8.33 -7.27 -24.53
CA GLN A 2 7.63 -6.03 -24.92
C GLN A 2 6.44 -5.64 -24.02
N PHE A 3 5.95 -6.54 -23.17
CA PHE A 3 4.73 -6.32 -22.36
C PHE A 3 4.93 -5.46 -21.11
N ALA A 4 6.09 -5.51 -20.44
CA ALA A 4 6.32 -4.76 -19.19
C ALA A 4 6.22 -3.23 -19.40
N ALA A 5 6.95 -2.69 -20.37
CA ALA A 5 6.87 -1.27 -20.75
C ALA A 5 5.47 -0.86 -21.25
N LEU A 6 4.70 -1.78 -21.83
CA LEU A 6 3.34 -1.52 -22.30
C LEU A 6 2.30 -1.48 -21.17
N LEU A 7 2.58 -2.05 -19.99
CA LEU A 7 1.69 -1.99 -18.84
C LEU A 7 1.76 -0.61 -18.16
N VAL A 8 2.99 -0.12 -17.92
CA VAL A 8 3.26 1.21 -17.34
C VAL A 8 2.70 2.33 -18.23
N CYS A 9 2.83 2.20 -19.55
CA CYS A 9 2.33 3.19 -20.51
C CYS A 9 0.82 3.07 -20.88
N ARG A 10 0.03 2.22 -20.19
CA ARG A 10 -1.41 2.04 -20.50
C ARG A 10 -2.37 2.20 -19.33
N LEU A 11 -1.89 2.24 -18.09
CA LEU A 11 -2.70 2.75 -16.99
C LEU A 11 -2.80 4.28 -17.13
N PRO A 12 -4.00 4.88 -17.16
CA PRO A 12 -4.12 6.33 -17.17
C PRO A 12 -3.56 6.88 -15.85
N PHE A 13 -2.83 7.99 -15.91
CA PHE A 13 -2.07 8.57 -14.79
C PHE A 13 -2.79 8.60 -13.42
N PRO A 14 -4.11 8.91 -13.33
CA PRO A 14 -4.83 8.86 -12.05
C PRO A 14 -4.92 7.48 -11.40
N ALA A 15 -4.92 6.39 -12.18
CA ALA A 15 -5.10 5.03 -11.65
C ALA A 15 -3.86 4.53 -10.87
N LEU A 16 -2.65 5.00 -11.24
CA LEU A 16 -1.44 4.78 -10.45
C LEU A 16 -1.40 5.66 -9.20
N LEU A 17 -1.96 6.87 -9.28
CA LEU A 17 -2.10 7.79 -8.14
C LEU A 17 -3.01 7.19 -7.04
N SER A 18 -4.10 6.53 -7.43
CA SER A 18 -4.98 5.80 -6.49
C SER A 18 -4.33 4.54 -5.91
N LEU A 19 -3.41 3.89 -6.65
CA LEU A 19 -2.79 2.62 -6.26
C LEU A 19 -1.91 2.75 -5.01
N ALA A 20 -1.20 3.87 -4.86
CA ALA A 20 -0.36 4.17 -3.70
C ALA A 20 -1.18 4.38 -2.41
N MET A 21 -2.31 5.08 -2.53
CA MET A 21 -2.89 5.80 -1.41
C MET A 21 -3.83 4.97 -0.53
N VAL A 22 -4.55 4.03 -1.13
CA VAL A 22 -5.50 3.16 -0.41
C VAL A 22 -4.79 1.96 0.24
N ALA A 23 -3.49 1.79 -0.02
CA ALA A 23 -2.61 0.78 0.60
C ALA A 23 -2.26 1.07 2.07
N PHE A 24 -2.54 2.28 2.56
CA PHE A 24 -2.26 2.70 3.92
C PHE A 24 -3.17 2.08 4.99
N THR A 25 -4.27 1.45 4.57
CA THR A 25 -5.41 1.16 5.43
C THR A 25 -5.83 -0.31 5.36
N THR A 26 -5.83 -0.97 6.54
CA THR A 26 -6.64 -2.14 6.94
C THR A 26 -6.08 -3.57 6.75
N LEU A 27 -6.81 -4.61 7.25
CA LEU A 27 -6.69 -6.11 7.21
C LEU A 27 -7.17 -6.70 8.61
N LEU A 28 -7.47 -7.96 9.03
CA LEU A 28 -7.79 -9.37 8.61
C LEU A 28 -8.52 -10.10 9.79
N SER A 29 -9.13 -11.25 9.50
CA SER A 29 -10.00 -12.13 10.32
C SER A 29 -9.53 -12.66 11.69
N GLY A 30 -10.51 -12.96 12.55
CA GLY A 30 -10.45 -13.71 13.82
C GLY A 30 -11.86 -13.85 14.44
N PRO A 31 -12.13 -14.81 15.36
CA PRO A 31 -13.48 -15.07 15.86
C PRO A 31 -14.04 -13.87 16.65
N ALA A 32 -15.04 -13.21 16.09
CA ALA A 32 -15.49 -11.90 16.54
C ALA A 32 -16.22 -11.93 17.90
N LYS A 33 -15.53 -11.50 18.97
CA LYS A 33 -16.21 -10.96 20.16
C LYS A 33 -16.73 -9.57 19.80
N ALA A 34 -18.05 -9.40 19.77
CA ALA A 34 -18.73 -8.22 19.22
C ALA A 34 -18.57 -6.89 20.00
N GLN A 35 -17.55 -6.74 20.85
CA GLN A 35 -17.32 -5.59 21.74
C GLN A 35 -15.83 -5.27 22.00
N THR A 36 -14.89 -5.75 21.17
CA THR A 36 -13.46 -5.37 21.31
C THR A 36 -13.27 -3.88 21.06
N THR A 37 -12.60 -3.21 22.00
CA THR A 37 -12.40 -1.76 22.01
C THR A 37 -11.23 -1.32 21.11
N GLY A 38 -11.11 -0.01 20.83
CA GLY A 38 -10.27 0.51 19.74
C GLY A 38 -8.83 -0.06 19.68
N THR A 39 -8.14 -0.21 20.81
CA THR A 39 -6.80 -0.82 20.84
C THR A 39 -6.81 -2.28 20.39
N GLU A 40 -7.74 -3.11 20.87
CA GLU A 40 -7.88 -4.52 20.47
C GLU A 40 -8.24 -4.64 18.98
N ALA A 41 -9.07 -3.71 18.46
CA ALA A 41 -9.38 -3.63 17.03
C ALA A 41 -8.14 -3.23 16.19
N PHE A 42 -7.29 -2.33 16.70
CA PHE A 42 -6.04 -1.95 16.05
C PHE A 42 -4.95 -3.03 16.15
N GLU A 43 -4.92 -3.82 17.23
CA GLU A 43 -4.04 -4.99 17.33
C GLU A 43 -4.44 -6.09 16.34
N ALA A 44 -5.76 -6.34 16.17
CA ALA A 44 -6.27 -7.22 15.12
C ALA A 44 -5.86 -6.74 13.71
N TYR A 45 -5.96 -5.43 13.46
CA TYR A 45 -5.48 -4.75 12.25
C TYR A 45 -3.97 -4.95 11.99
N VAL A 46 -3.13 -4.80 13.02
CA VAL A 46 -1.67 -4.95 12.88
C VAL A 46 -1.25 -6.42 12.71
N ALA A 47 -1.85 -7.35 13.47
CA ALA A 47 -1.61 -8.78 13.35
C ALA A 47 -2.05 -9.36 11.99
N ALA A 48 -2.80 -8.58 11.24
CA ALA A 48 -3.39 -8.94 9.97
C ALA A 48 -2.60 -8.46 8.75
N LEU A 49 -2.15 -7.20 8.75
CA LEU A 49 -1.16 -6.68 7.81
C LEU A 49 0.05 -7.62 7.72
N LYS A 50 0.53 -8.08 8.89
CA LYS A 50 1.63 -9.03 9.04
C LYS A 50 1.37 -10.40 8.40
N ARG A 51 0.12 -10.90 8.38
CA ARG A 51 -0.25 -12.17 7.70
C ARG A 51 -0.12 -12.09 6.17
N LEU A 52 -0.26 -10.90 5.59
CA LEU A 52 -0.09 -10.67 4.15
C LEU A 52 1.31 -10.14 3.79
N GLY A 53 2.25 -10.17 4.74
CA GLY A 53 3.65 -9.78 4.55
C GLY A 53 3.91 -8.29 4.75
N VAL A 54 2.92 -7.49 5.16
CA VAL A 54 3.15 -6.08 5.51
C VAL A 54 3.71 -6.00 6.93
N GLU A 55 4.96 -5.58 7.03
CA GLU A 55 5.58 -5.20 8.29
C GLU A 55 4.97 -3.89 8.80
N VAL A 56 4.70 -3.83 10.10
CA VAL A 56 4.09 -2.65 10.74
C VAL A 56 4.78 -2.39 12.05
N SER A 57 5.26 -1.16 12.20
CA SER A 57 5.88 -0.59 13.39
C SER A 57 5.25 0.75 13.70
N GLN A 58 4.98 1.02 14.97
CA GLN A 58 4.43 2.28 15.47
C GLN A 58 4.92 2.46 16.91
N ASP A 59 4.95 3.71 17.39
CA ASP A 59 5.32 3.99 18.78
C ASP A 59 4.08 3.79 19.69
N THR A 60 3.55 4.87 20.29
CA THR A 60 2.48 4.75 21.28
C THR A 60 1.11 4.71 20.61
N ILE A 61 0.25 3.83 21.10
CA ILE A 61 -1.18 3.76 20.73
C ILE A 61 -1.99 4.37 21.88
N HIS A 62 -2.70 5.47 21.60
CA HIS A 62 -3.52 6.18 22.58
C HIS A 62 -5.01 6.07 22.22
N TYR A 63 -5.80 5.34 23.01
CA TYR A 63 -7.24 5.21 22.79
C TYR A 63 -8.06 6.07 23.76
N ASP A 64 -8.77 7.05 23.21
CA ASP A 64 -9.71 7.92 23.90
C ASP A 64 -11.14 7.33 23.82
N LYS A 65 -11.55 6.66 24.90
CA LYS A 65 -12.82 5.93 24.99
C LYS A 65 -14.05 6.85 24.96
N PRO A 66 -14.08 8.03 25.61
CA PRO A 66 -15.11 9.06 25.40
C PRO A 66 -15.36 9.48 23.95
N THR A 67 -14.32 9.58 23.11
CA THR A 67 -14.46 10.02 21.70
C THR A 67 -14.38 8.88 20.69
N ASP A 68 -14.34 7.62 21.15
CA ASP A 68 -14.25 6.42 20.29
C ASP A 68 -13.08 6.54 19.28
N THR A 69 -11.96 7.12 19.71
CA THR A 69 -10.86 7.52 18.81
C THR A 69 -9.52 6.97 19.28
N LEU A 70 -8.83 6.28 18.38
CA LEU A 70 -7.48 5.76 18.55
C LEU A 70 -6.48 6.69 17.84
N LYS A 71 -5.35 6.99 18.47
CA LYS A 71 -4.23 7.74 17.89
C LYS A 71 -2.99 6.87 17.85
N THR A 72 -2.17 7.05 16.81
CA THR A 72 -0.89 6.36 16.62
C THR A 72 0.18 7.37 16.24
N ASP A 73 1.29 7.34 16.96
CA ASP A 73 2.46 8.17 16.67
C ASP A 73 3.52 7.36 15.90
N ASN A 74 4.24 8.01 14.98
CA ASN A 74 5.32 7.46 14.15
C ASN A 74 4.97 6.11 13.48
N MET A 75 3.78 6.02 12.89
CA MET A 75 3.32 4.79 12.25
C MET A 75 4.02 4.58 10.90
N ARG A 76 4.77 3.49 10.77
CA ARG A 76 5.42 3.01 9.55
C ARG A 76 4.85 1.65 9.14
N MET A 77 4.43 1.54 7.88
CA MET A 77 4.10 0.28 7.22
C MET A 77 5.10 0.04 6.09
N HIS A 78 5.61 -1.19 5.98
CA HIS A 78 6.51 -1.61 4.91
C HIS A 78 6.05 -2.93 4.31
N LEU A 79 6.15 -3.07 3.00
CA LEU A 79 5.93 -4.31 2.28
C LEU A 79 6.96 -4.43 1.17
N SER A 80 7.54 -5.61 1.01
CA SER A 80 8.38 -5.94 -0.16
C SER A 80 8.18 -7.39 -0.60
N GLY A 81 8.67 -7.71 -1.80
CA GLY A 81 8.58 -9.05 -2.37
C GLY A 81 9.02 -9.09 -3.83
N ARG A 82 8.75 -10.21 -4.51
CA ARG A 82 9.10 -10.39 -5.92
C ARG A 82 8.02 -11.16 -6.69
N PHE A 83 7.65 -10.65 -7.86
CA PHE A 83 6.94 -11.44 -8.87
C PHE A 83 7.97 -12.29 -9.64
N SER A 84 8.03 -13.59 -9.39
CA SER A 84 8.76 -14.50 -10.29
C SER A 84 8.11 -14.51 -11.68
N SER A 85 8.92 -14.37 -12.74
CA SER A 85 8.50 -14.56 -14.14
C SER A 85 8.35 -16.06 -14.48
N GLY A 86 7.55 -16.77 -13.68
CA GLY A 86 7.42 -18.23 -13.69
C GLY A 86 6.82 -18.74 -14.99
N ASN A 87 7.67 -19.30 -15.86
CA ASN A 87 7.23 -20.11 -16.98
C ASN A 87 7.04 -21.55 -16.47
N GLU A 88 5.84 -21.90 -16.01
CA GLU A 88 5.50 -23.27 -15.59
C GLU A 88 5.47 -24.20 -16.83
N THR A 89 6.64 -24.70 -17.22
CA THR A 89 6.78 -25.69 -18.28
C THR A 89 7.98 -26.59 -17.99
N SER A 90 7.71 -27.84 -17.61
CA SER A 90 8.75 -28.81 -17.28
C SER A 90 9.53 -29.25 -18.52
N GLY A 91 10.82 -28.91 -18.59
CA GLY A 91 11.72 -29.35 -19.64
C GLY A 91 13.19 -29.15 -19.25
N PRO A 92 14.06 -30.18 -19.32
CA PRO A 92 15.48 -30.04 -19.03
C PRO A 92 16.24 -29.64 -20.30
N ASP A 93 16.46 -28.35 -20.52
CA ASP A 93 17.46 -27.92 -21.50
C ASP A 93 18.13 -26.58 -21.16
N THR A 94 19.30 -26.33 -21.73
CA THR A 94 20.27 -25.37 -21.17
C THR A 94 20.11 -23.93 -21.68
N ALA A 95 19.80 -23.02 -20.74
CA ALA A 95 20.07 -21.59 -20.83
C ALA A 95 20.52 -21.06 -19.46
N GLY A 96 21.44 -20.10 -19.43
CA GLY A 96 21.81 -19.40 -18.19
C GLY A 96 20.70 -18.44 -17.72
N PRO A 97 20.67 -18.07 -16.42
CA PRO A 97 19.66 -17.15 -15.89
C PRO A 97 19.72 -15.80 -16.61
N ALA A 98 18.55 -15.25 -16.92
CA ALA A 98 18.44 -14.01 -17.67
C ALA A 98 18.43 -12.80 -16.73
N GLN A 99 19.03 -11.69 -17.16
CA GLN A 99 18.72 -10.40 -16.55
C GLN A 99 17.25 -10.09 -16.84
N GLY A 100 16.39 -10.22 -15.82
CA GLY A 100 14.93 -10.17 -15.95
C GLY A 100 14.13 -11.31 -15.27
N ASP A 101 14.75 -12.15 -14.44
CA ASP A 101 14.09 -13.27 -13.71
C ASP A 101 13.12 -12.81 -12.58
N GLY A 102 12.27 -11.81 -12.85
CA GLY A 102 11.18 -11.35 -11.98
C GLY A 102 11.25 -9.88 -11.54
N LEU A 103 10.08 -9.30 -11.25
CA LEU A 103 9.89 -7.92 -10.81
C LEU A 103 9.87 -7.86 -9.28
N SER A 104 10.93 -7.35 -8.66
CA SER A 104 10.95 -6.98 -7.24
C SER A 104 10.17 -5.68 -7.01
N PHE A 105 9.55 -5.56 -5.84
CA PHE A 105 8.85 -4.37 -5.41
C PHE A 105 9.09 -4.07 -3.92
N ALA A 106 9.00 -2.80 -3.55
CA ALA A 106 8.91 -2.34 -2.17
C ALA A 106 7.97 -1.14 -2.07
N LEU A 107 7.14 -1.11 -1.02
CA LEU A 107 6.24 -0.04 -0.64
C LEU A 107 6.54 0.32 0.82
N THR A 108 6.69 1.61 1.14
CA THR A 108 6.80 2.08 2.53
C THR A 108 5.94 3.31 2.70
N ALA A 109 5.12 3.35 3.75
CA ALA A 109 4.30 4.49 4.11
C ALA A 109 4.53 4.86 5.58
N GLU A 110 4.69 6.15 5.85
CA GLU A 110 5.07 6.69 7.16
C GLU A 110 4.20 7.90 7.50
N SER A 111 3.69 7.96 8.72
CA SER A 111 2.94 9.12 9.24
C SER A 111 3.36 9.43 10.67
N PRO A 112 3.90 10.64 10.95
CA PRO A 112 4.24 11.09 12.29
C PRO A 112 3.05 11.02 13.27
N ALA A 113 1.82 11.28 12.81
CA ALA A 113 0.61 11.00 13.58
C ALA A 113 -0.56 10.55 12.69
N CYS A 114 -1.44 9.70 13.20
CA CYS A 114 -2.79 9.47 12.66
C CYS A 114 -3.82 9.32 13.80
N ALA A 115 -5.08 9.65 13.51
CA ALA A 115 -6.21 9.33 14.37
C ALA A 115 -7.34 8.62 13.59
N ILE A 116 -7.91 7.59 14.23
CA ILE A 116 -8.91 6.71 13.65
C ILE A 116 -10.10 6.66 14.62
N SER A 117 -11.25 7.20 14.19
CA SER A 117 -12.49 7.27 14.98
C SER A 117 -13.47 6.18 14.57
N GLY A 118 -14.00 5.45 15.56
CA GLY A 118 -14.93 4.35 15.36
C GLY A 118 -14.35 3.19 14.55
N LEU A 119 -13.10 2.82 14.84
CA LEU A 119 -12.45 1.65 14.26
C LEU A 119 -13.14 0.37 14.74
N VAL A 120 -13.72 -0.39 13.81
CA VAL A 120 -14.37 -1.68 14.07
C VAL A 120 -13.81 -2.74 13.13
N VAL A 121 -13.25 -3.79 13.70
CA VAL A 121 -12.85 -5.02 12.99
C VAL A 121 -13.89 -6.11 13.21
N ARG A 122 -14.29 -6.76 12.12
CA ARG A 122 -15.15 -7.95 12.07
C ARG A 122 -14.35 -9.08 11.42
N GLU A 123 -14.97 -10.26 11.32
CA GLU A 123 -14.30 -11.45 10.77
C GLU A 123 -13.87 -11.29 9.30
N THR A 124 -14.63 -10.56 8.48
CA THR A 124 -14.34 -10.34 7.05
C THR A 124 -14.45 -8.88 6.58
N GLU A 125 -14.79 -7.95 7.48
CA GLU A 125 -14.93 -6.52 7.19
C GLU A 125 -14.18 -5.72 8.26
N ILE A 126 -13.61 -4.59 7.86
CA ILE A 126 -13.12 -3.55 8.76
C ILE A 126 -13.67 -2.21 8.30
N SER A 127 -14.04 -1.37 9.26
CA SER A 127 -14.59 -0.04 9.01
C SER A 127 -14.06 1.00 10.00
N ALA A 128 -14.02 2.26 9.56
CA ALA A 128 -13.76 3.41 10.42
C ALA A 128 -14.68 4.58 10.02
N LYS A 129 -15.26 5.28 11.00
CA LYS A 129 -16.10 6.47 10.74
C LYS A 129 -15.28 7.60 10.13
N ARG A 130 -14.05 7.78 10.62
CA ARG A 130 -13.09 8.76 10.15
C ARG A 130 -11.67 8.25 10.35
N TRP A 131 -10.81 8.52 9.39
CA TRP A 131 -9.36 8.38 9.48
C TRP A 131 -8.75 9.72 9.09
N ASN A 132 -7.86 10.27 9.90
CA ASN A 132 -6.99 11.36 9.46
C ASN A 132 -5.53 11.10 9.85
N CYS A 133 -4.62 11.78 9.16
CA CYS A 133 -3.19 11.75 9.45
C CYS A 133 -2.61 13.17 9.40
N SER A 134 -1.37 13.33 9.83
CA SER A 134 -0.65 14.60 9.82
C SER A 134 -0.37 15.11 8.40
N ASP A 135 0.07 16.37 8.28
CA ASP A 135 0.25 17.05 6.99
C ASP A 135 1.52 16.63 6.21
N ASP A 136 2.20 15.59 6.70
CA ASP A 136 3.53 15.13 6.32
C ASP A 136 3.60 13.59 6.15
N VAL A 137 2.49 12.96 5.74
CA VAL A 137 2.47 11.54 5.37
C VAL A 137 3.41 11.31 4.19
N ALA A 138 4.45 10.50 4.40
CA ALA A 138 5.39 10.10 3.36
C ALA A 138 5.02 8.72 2.82
N PHE A 139 4.91 8.58 1.50
CA PHE A 139 4.77 7.30 0.83
C PHE A 139 5.92 7.11 -0.16
N SER A 140 6.42 5.89 -0.31
CA SER A 140 7.44 5.56 -1.30
C SER A 140 7.18 4.20 -1.92
N MET A 141 7.45 4.10 -3.23
CA MET A 141 7.32 2.87 -4.01
C MET A 141 8.57 2.69 -4.86
N SER A 142 9.15 1.50 -4.86
CA SER A 142 10.16 1.08 -5.84
C SER A 142 9.76 -0.22 -6.53
N LEU A 143 10.10 -0.33 -7.82
CA LEU A 143 9.84 -1.49 -8.68
C LEU A 143 11.08 -1.74 -9.54
N SER A 144 11.60 -2.97 -9.59
CA SER A 144 12.75 -3.30 -10.45
C SER A 144 12.81 -4.76 -10.88
N ASP A 145 13.06 -5.00 -12.16
CA ASP A 145 13.31 -6.33 -12.75
C ASP A 145 14.81 -6.61 -12.99
N GLY A 146 15.69 -5.69 -12.59
CA GLY A 146 17.13 -5.72 -12.86
C GLY A 146 17.55 -5.18 -14.23
N SER A 147 16.61 -4.94 -15.15
CA SER A 147 16.82 -4.20 -16.41
C SER A 147 16.26 -2.77 -16.34
N TYR A 148 15.30 -2.53 -15.45
CA TYR A 148 14.68 -1.25 -15.18
C TYR A 148 14.50 -1.02 -13.67
N GLU A 149 14.39 0.25 -13.29
CA GLU A 149 14.11 0.66 -11.92
C GLU A 149 13.21 1.90 -11.91
N PHE A 150 12.00 1.75 -11.38
CA PHE A 150 11.09 2.85 -11.06
C PHE A 150 11.18 3.15 -9.56
N VAL A 151 11.20 4.43 -9.19
CA VAL A 151 11.03 4.91 -7.83
C VAL A 151 10.05 6.08 -7.84
N SER A 152 9.07 6.10 -6.94
CA SER A 152 8.21 7.24 -6.61
C SER A 152 8.33 7.55 -5.12
N ASN A 153 8.39 8.83 -4.77
CA ASN A 153 8.31 9.34 -3.41
C ASN A 153 7.21 10.41 -3.37
N GLN A 154 6.28 10.26 -2.45
CA GLN A 154 5.09 11.08 -2.32
C GLN A 154 5.03 11.71 -0.94
N THR A 155 4.56 12.94 -0.87
CA THR A 155 4.24 13.64 0.38
C THR A 155 2.80 14.12 0.31
N ILE A 156 2.00 13.70 1.30
CA ILE A 156 0.56 13.89 1.34
C ILE A 156 0.23 14.73 2.59
N SER A 157 -0.48 15.84 2.38
CA SER A 157 -0.96 16.74 3.43
C SER A 157 -2.48 16.72 3.53
N GLY A 158 -3.03 16.85 4.73
CA GLY A 158 -4.47 16.89 4.98
C GLY A 158 -5.21 15.64 4.52
N LEU A 159 -4.62 14.46 4.68
CA LEU A 159 -5.28 13.18 4.35
C LEU A 159 -6.41 12.92 5.36
N GLU A 160 -7.64 12.89 4.86
CA GLU A 160 -8.82 12.53 5.62
C GLU A 160 -9.70 11.58 4.80
N THR A 161 -10.15 10.47 5.41
CA THR A 161 -11.10 9.53 4.79
C THR A 161 -12.27 9.27 5.73
N THR A 162 -13.49 9.22 5.19
CA THR A 162 -14.75 9.12 5.96
C THR A 162 -15.56 7.89 5.57
N ASN A 163 -16.22 7.28 6.56
CA ASN A 163 -17.01 6.04 6.43
C ASN A 163 -16.28 4.92 5.66
N TYR A 164 -14.96 4.81 5.89
CA TYR A 164 -14.10 3.81 5.28
C TYR A 164 -14.60 2.39 5.57
N ARG A 165 -14.57 1.51 4.56
CA ARG A 165 -14.72 0.06 4.69
C ARG A 165 -13.80 -0.69 3.75
N ALA A 166 -13.32 -1.86 4.15
CA ALA A 166 -12.69 -2.82 3.25
C ALA A 166 -13.01 -4.28 3.62
N ILE A 167 -13.05 -5.15 2.61
CA ILE A 167 -13.30 -6.59 2.76
C ILE A 167 -11.99 -7.35 2.87
N LEU A 168 -11.78 -7.96 4.02
CA LEU A 168 -10.59 -8.70 4.41
C LEU A 168 -10.36 -9.90 3.48
N PRO A 169 -9.29 -9.95 2.66
CA PRO A 169 -8.99 -11.07 1.79
C PRO A 169 -8.52 -12.28 2.60
N GLU A 170 -8.59 -13.47 2.03
CA GLU A 170 -8.10 -14.67 2.71
C GLU A 170 -6.56 -14.68 2.82
N ALA A 171 -6.03 -15.41 3.79
CA ALA A 171 -4.58 -15.53 3.97
C ALA A 171 -3.97 -16.40 2.86
N VAL A 172 -3.10 -15.81 2.04
CA VAL A 172 -2.44 -16.49 0.91
C VAL A 172 -0.97 -16.75 1.24
N SER A 173 -0.44 -17.93 0.88
CA SER A 173 0.94 -18.33 1.19
C SER A 173 1.97 -17.83 0.17
N SER A 174 1.63 -17.78 -1.13
CA SER A 174 2.55 -17.35 -2.19
C SER A 174 2.73 -15.83 -2.23
N GLU A 175 3.90 -15.34 -2.64
CA GLU A 175 4.22 -13.90 -2.69
C GLU A 175 3.32 -13.14 -3.67
N SER A 176 3.22 -13.63 -4.91
CA SER A 176 2.29 -13.08 -5.91
C SER A 176 0.83 -13.15 -5.45
N GLY A 177 0.48 -14.16 -4.64
CA GLY A 177 -0.85 -14.30 -4.04
C GLY A 177 -1.13 -13.27 -2.95
N ARG A 178 -0.15 -13.02 -2.07
CA ARG A 178 -0.22 -11.97 -1.04
C ARG A 178 -0.33 -10.58 -1.66
N LEU A 179 0.46 -10.26 -2.69
CA LEU A 179 0.36 -8.97 -3.37
C LEU A 179 -0.93 -8.85 -4.19
N LEU A 180 -1.46 -9.91 -4.82
CA LEU A 180 -2.76 -9.85 -5.48
C LEU A 180 -3.91 -9.67 -4.48
N ALA A 181 -3.84 -10.33 -3.32
CA ALA A 181 -4.79 -10.17 -2.23
C ALA A 181 -4.78 -8.72 -1.71
N LEU A 182 -3.61 -8.14 -1.44
CA LEU A 182 -3.47 -6.74 -1.04
C LEU A 182 -3.91 -5.79 -2.15
N THR A 183 -3.55 -6.03 -3.42
CA THR A 183 -3.96 -5.18 -4.54
C THR A 183 -5.49 -5.14 -4.66
N ARG A 184 -6.16 -6.29 -4.59
CA ARG A 184 -7.63 -6.36 -4.56
C ARG A 184 -8.21 -5.64 -3.35
N PHE A 185 -7.61 -5.83 -2.18
CA PHE A 185 -8.04 -5.20 -0.95
C PHE A 185 -8.03 -3.67 -1.02
N VAL A 186 -6.93 -3.12 -1.54
CA VAL A 186 -6.71 -1.69 -1.81
C VAL A 186 -7.71 -1.15 -2.83
N PHE A 187 -7.96 -1.87 -3.93
CA PHE A 187 -8.91 -1.44 -4.97
C PHE A 187 -10.38 -1.76 -4.68
N LEU A 188 -10.70 -2.43 -3.57
CA LEU A 188 -12.07 -2.77 -3.15
C LEU A 188 -12.44 -2.17 -1.79
N ALA A 189 -11.64 -1.22 -1.29
CA ALA A 189 -12.06 -0.35 -0.20
C ALA A 189 -13.03 0.73 -0.72
N SER A 190 -14.01 1.09 0.10
CA SER A 190 -15.05 2.09 -0.18
C SER A 190 -15.07 3.18 0.88
N PHE A 191 -15.43 4.41 0.51
CA PHE A 191 -15.47 5.56 1.39
C PHE A 191 -16.41 6.65 0.85
N ASP A 192 -17.25 7.22 1.71
CA ASP A 192 -18.19 8.30 1.32
C ASP A 192 -17.44 9.52 0.78
N GLU A 193 -16.32 9.86 1.40
CA GLU A 193 -15.43 10.94 0.97
C GLU A 193 -13.99 10.73 1.47
N GLN A 194 -13.02 10.89 0.56
CA GLN A 194 -11.59 11.02 0.84
C GLN A 194 -11.11 12.38 0.35
N ARG A 195 -10.38 13.09 1.21
CA ARG A 195 -9.87 14.45 1.00
C ARG A 195 -8.36 14.46 1.14
N ILE A 196 -7.71 15.33 0.35
CA ILE A 196 -6.28 15.66 0.47
C ILE A 196 -6.13 17.16 0.31
N ALA A 197 -5.39 17.82 1.20
CA ALA A 197 -5.03 19.22 1.06
C ALA A 197 -3.97 19.44 -0.03
N SER A 198 -2.88 18.64 -0.03
CA SER A 198 -1.94 18.58 -1.16
C SER A 198 -1.26 17.22 -1.28
N LEU A 199 -0.89 16.86 -2.51
CA LEU A 199 -0.04 15.72 -2.84
C LEU A 199 1.11 16.21 -3.73
N VAL A 200 2.35 15.94 -3.32
CA VAL A 200 3.55 16.07 -4.16
C VAL A 200 4.04 14.66 -4.48
N ASP A 201 4.40 14.39 -5.74
CA ASP A 201 4.91 13.10 -6.22
C ASP A 201 6.16 13.33 -7.08
N ASP A 202 7.31 12.85 -6.62
CA ASP A 202 8.56 12.79 -7.36
C ASP A 202 8.82 11.35 -7.80
N TRP A 203 8.73 11.08 -9.10
CA TRP A 203 9.06 9.78 -9.67
C TRP A 203 10.15 9.80 -10.73
N LYS A 204 10.94 8.74 -10.74
CA LYS A 204 12.13 8.53 -11.56
C LYS A 204 12.10 7.14 -12.16
N PHE A 205 12.39 7.04 -13.45
CA PHE A 205 12.52 5.79 -14.19
C PHE A 205 13.93 5.68 -14.78
N HIS A 206 14.60 4.58 -14.48
CA HIS A 206 15.96 4.29 -14.93
C HIS A 206 16.01 3.00 -15.74
N ALA A 207 16.80 2.99 -16.82
CA ALA A 207 17.29 1.76 -17.42
C ALA A 207 18.59 1.31 -16.73
N VAL A 208 18.70 0.02 -16.47
CA VAL A 208 19.85 -0.65 -15.86
C VAL A 208 20.47 -1.59 -16.88
N ARG A 209 21.77 -1.47 -17.14
CA ARG A 209 22.49 -2.29 -18.13
C ARG A 209 23.85 -2.70 -17.56
N GLY A 210 23.90 -3.87 -16.94
CA GLY A 210 24.96 -4.20 -15.99
C GLY A 210 25.01 -3.15 -14.87
N ASP A 211 26.21 -2.76 -14.45
CA ASP A 211 26.41 -1.78 -13.37
C ASP A 211 25.99 -0.34 -13.75
N LYS A 212 25.61 -0.09 -15.02
CA LYS A 212 25.22 1.25 -15.49
C LYS A 212 23.72 1.50 -15.34
N ARG A 213 23.36 2.28 -14.32
CA ARG A 213 22.05 2.93 -14.15
C ARG A 213 21.99 4.23 -14.96
N THR A 214 20.97 4.41 -15.79
CA THR A 214 20.74 5.60 -16.62
C THR A 214 19.34 6.14 -16.38
N LEU A 215 19.20 7.38 -15.93
CA LEU A 215 17.91 8.05 -15.77
C LEU A 215 17.31 8.33 -17.16
N GLU A 216 16.14 7.77 -17.46
CA GLU A 216 15.42 7.97 -18.72
C GLU A 216 14.24 8.95 -18.56
N ILE A 217 13.57 8.94 -17.40
CA ILE A 217 12.46 9.86 -17.08
C ILE A 217 12.57 10.33 -15.62
N HIS A 218 12.30 11.61 -15.38
CA HIS A 218 12.12 12.20 -14.05
C HIS A 218 10.97 13.20 -14.15
N SER A 219 10.02 13.12 -13.22
CA SER A 219 8.86 14.00 -13.16
C SER A 219 8.55 14.33 -11.71
N ILE A 220 8.24 15.60 -11.45
CA ILE A 220 7.70 16.06 -10.17
C ILE A 220 6.32 16.64 -10.45
N ALA A 221 5.29 16.06 -9.85
CA ALA A 221 3.91 16.51 -9.91
C ALA A 221 3.48 17.11 -8.57
N ARG A 222 2.54 18.06 -8.62
CA ARG A 222 1.85 18.59 -7.46
C ARG A 222 0.35 18.67 -7.77
N THR A 223 -0.46 18.19 -6.84
CA THR A 223 -1.93 18.28 -6.87
C THR A 223 -2.38 18.95 -5.58
N ASP A 224 -3.01 20.12 -5.67
CA ASP A 224 -3.60 20.83 -4.54
C ASP A 224 -5.11 20.59 -4.52
N GLY A 225 -5.66 20.14 -3.39
CA GLY A 225 -7.09 19.88 -3.21
C GLY A 225 -7.65 18.69 -4.01
N LEU A 226 -7.36 17.46 -3.59
CA LEU A 226 -7.99 16.27 -4.14
C LEU A 226 -9.25 15.88 -3.34
N LEU A 227 -10.30 15.50 -4.06
CA LEU A 227 -11.55 15.00 -3.49
C LEU A 227 -12.01 13.75 -4.25
N ALA A 228 -12.13 12.63 -3.56
CA ALA A 228 -12.65 11.37 -4.09
C ALA A 228 -13.86 10.89 -3.27
N ARG A 229 -14.73 10.11 -3.90
CA ARG A 229 -15.91 9.44 -3.30
C ARG A 229 -16.07 8.10 -4.00
N GLY A 230 -16.25 6.99 -3.26
CA GLY A 230 -16.17 5.62 -3.79
C GLY A 230 -17.10 4.64 -3.10
#